data_AF-A0A9P6Q1F8-F1
#
_entry.id   AF-A0A9P6Q1F8-F1
#
_cell.length_a   1.000
_cell.length_b   1.000
_cell.length_c   1.000
_cell.angle_alpha   90.00
_cell.angle_beta   90.00
_cell.angle_gamma   90.00
#
_symmetry.space_group_name_H-M   'P 1'
#
loop_
_entity.id
_entity.type
_entity.pdbx_description
1 polymer ?
#
loop_
_entity_poly.entity_id
_entity_poly.type
_entity_poly.pdbx_seq_one_letter_code
_entity_poly.pdbx_strand_id
1 'polypeptide(L)'
;MGALYWQLNDIWPAPTWSSIEHGGKWKPLHYYIKNAFADVLVSGYQPFGERTIEIHVSNDRQTSIQGELQVRSWDIESSTVVEEYRESLSVLPQESKKITSVILDSDHNLSRVYQACAIIANGSSKHVFEMLPLAYPSRDALALEIFSYDPNGITLESIDVQEDLEGARYQVSIVLSSSAITGLVWLEWKCEDVKGYFSENAIWLFPGYPRTIVFYGKGSGLVGVQKGDLHIKSLADVLQAEKLLSIEVDEC
;
A
#
# COMPACT_ATOMS: atom_id res chain seq x y z
N MET A 1 19.50 3.16 -17.92
CA MET A 1 19.59 4.14 -16.81
C MET A 1 18.96 3.50 -15.58
N GLY A 2 19.41 3.82 -14.36
CA GLY A 2 18.91 3.15 -13.14
C GLY A 2 18.81 4.09 -11.94
N ALA A 3 18.06 3.69 -10.92
CA ALA A 3 17.87 4.44 -9.69
C ALA A 3 18.48 3.68 -8.50
N LEU A 4 19.30 4.36 -7.71
CA LEU A 4 19.83 3.87 -6.45
C LEU A 4 19.42 4.86 -5.36
N TYR A 5 18.61 4.40 -4.40
CA TYR A 5 18.21 5.23 -3.27
C TYR A 5 19.26 5.12 -2.15
N TRP A 6 19.42 6.21 -1.40
CA TRP A 6 20.27 6.27 -0.24
C TRP A 6 19.39 6.21 1.03
N GLN A 7 19.48 5.20 1.90
CA GLN A 7 20.37 4.01 1.91
C GLN A 7 19.57 2.72 2.14
N LEU A 8 20.17 1.56 1.86
CA LEU A 8 19.49 0.27 2.04
C LEU A 8 19.29 -0.09 3.53
N ASN A 9 20.37 -0.18 4.29
CA ASN A 9 20.37 -0.76 5.64
C ASN A 9 21.09 0.10 6.68
N ASP A 10 20.83 -0.20 7.96
CA ASP A 10 21.54 0.38 9.10
C ASP A 10 22.67 -0.50 9.62
N ILE A 11 23.68 0.15 10.19
CA ILE A 11 24.80 -0.48 10.89
C ILE A 11 24.63 -0.51 12.41
N TRP A 12 23.71 0.29 12.96
CA TRP A 12 23.32 0.32 14.37
C TRP A 12 21.90 0.90 14.52
N PRO A 13 21.25 0.83 15.69
CA PRO A 13 19.96 1.48 15.92
C PRO A 13 20.09 3.01 15.96
N ALA A 14 19.63 3.71 14.93
CA ALA A 14 19.56 5.18 14.88
C ALA A 14 18.56 5.67 13.82
N PRO A 15 18.11 6.93 13.90
CA PRO A 15 17.41 7.59 12.80
C PRO A 15 18.35 7.79 11.61
N THR A 16 18.02 7.18 10.48
CA THR A 16 18.79 7.25 9.22
C THR A 16 17.85 7.19 8.02
N TRP A 17 18.41 7.30 6.81
CA TRP A 17 17.70 7.12 5.54
C TRP A 17 17.54 5.63 5.13
N SER A 18 17.79 4.68 6.04
CA SER A 18 17.67 3.26 5.70
C SER A 18 16.21 2.87 5.44
N SER A 19 16.01 1.88 4.57
CA SER A 19 14.72 1.17 4.47
C SER A 19 14.70 -0.12 5.31
N ILE A 20 15.87 -0.63 5.72
CA ILE A 20 16.05 -1.81 6.58
C ILE A 20 16.81 -1.41 7.86
N GLU A 21 16.26 -1.75 9.01
CA GLU A 21 16.88 -1.49 10.32
C GLU A 21 18.05 -2.43 10.64
N HIS A 22 18.80 -2.11 11.70
CA HIS A 22 19.97 -2.88 12.15
C HIS A 22 19.68 -4.37 12.45
N GLY A 23 18.43 -4.72 12.79
CA GLY A 23 17.98 -6.11 13.00
C GLY A 23 17.45 -6.82 11.75
N GLY A 24 17.48 -6.17 10.58
CA GLY A 24 16.90 -6.69 9.34
C GLY A 24 15.39 -6.45 9.19
N LYS A 25 14.76 -5.75 10.14
CA LYS A 25 13.34 -5.35 10.07
C LYS A 25 13.13 -4.35 8.93
N TRP A 26 12.11 -4.58 8.13
CA TRP A 26 11.73 -3.68 7.04
C TRP A 26 10.91 -2.51 7.56
N LYS A 27 11.32 -1.29 7.21
CA LYS A 27 10.53 -0.08 7.41
C LYS A 27 9.47 0.04 6.30
N PRO A 28 8.42 0.86 6.48
CA PRO A 28 7.43 1.15 5.43
C PRO A 28 8.07 1.47 4.07
N LEU A 29 9.16 2.24 4.07
CA LEU A 29 9.91 2.60 2.87
C LEU A 29 10.34 1.39 2.03
N HIS A 30 10.73 0.27 2.66
CA HIS A 30 11.18 -0.91 1.91
C HIS A 30 10.04 -1.55 1.12
N TYR A 31 8.83 -1.58 1.69
CA TYR A 31 7.64 -2.07 1.02
C TYR A 31 7.24 -1.16 -0.16
N TYR A 32 7.34 0.16 0.02
CA TYR A 32 7.12 1.12 -1.07
C TYR A 32 8.11 0.95 -2.21
N ILE A 33 9.41 0.83 -1.91
CA ILE A 33 10.45 0.69 -2.93
C ILE A 33 10.30 -0.65 -3.67
N LYS A 34 9.96 -1.74 -2.96
CA LYS A 34 9.65 -3.03 -3.59
C LYS A 34 8.58 -2.89 -4.67
N ASN A 35 7.53 -2.11 -4.42
CA ASN A 35 6.46 -1.87 -5.39
C ASN A 35 6.87 -0.88 -6.48
N ALA A 36 7.60 0.19 -6.12
CA ALA A 36 8.08 1.20 -7.06
C ALA A 36 9.12 0.66 -8.06
N PHE A 37 9.83 -0.42 -7.72
CA PHE A 37 10.80 -1.10 -8.57
C PHE A 37 10.24 -2.39 -9.20
N ALA A 38 8.93 -2.56 -9.23
CA ALA A 38 8.33 -3.67 -9.97
C ALA A 38 8.61 -3.54 -11.47
N ASP A 39 8.85 -4.68 -12.15
CA ASP A 39 9.15 -4.73 -13.60
C ASP A 39 8.13 -3.98 -14.47
N VAL A 40 6.89 -3.90 -13.99
CA VAL A 40 5.85 -3.05 -14.57
C VAL A 40 5.27 -2.22 -13.45
N LEU A 41 5.22 -0.91 -13.63
CA LEU A 41 4.73 0.04 -12.62
C LEU A 41 3.63 0.90 -13.21
N VAL A 42 2.48 0.97 -12.52
CA VAL A 42 1.49 2.02 -12.73
C VAL A 42 1.81 3.14 -11.75
N SER A 43 1.99 4.36 -12.26
CA SER A 43 2.32 5.53 -11.45
C SER A 43 1.37 6.68 -11.74
N GLY A 44 1.01 7.41 -10.69
CA GLY A 44 0.24 8.64 -10.77
C GLY A 44 1.16 9.83 -10.56
N TYR A 45 1.03 10.84 -11.41
CA TYR A 45 1.72 12.11 -11.28
C TYR A 45 0.73 13.25 -11.40
N GLN A 46 0.66 14.12 -10.39
CA GLN A 46 -0.08 15.36 -10.48
C GLN A 46 0.92 16.50 -10.75
N PRO A 47 0.88 17.12 -11.94
CA PRO A 47 1.70 18.30 -12.22
C PRO A 47 1.35 19.44 -11.26
N PHE A 48 2.38 20.18 -10.83
CA PHE A 48 2.19 21.28 -9.91
C PHE A 48 1.31 22.38 -10.54
N GLY A 49 0.24 22.76 -9.85
CA GLY A 49 -0.71 23.78 -10.31
C GLY A 49 -1.77 23.26 -11.27
N GLU A 50 -1.73 21.97 -11.65
CA GLU A 50 -2.75 21.36 -12.49
C GLU A 50 -3.78 20.58 -11.67
N ARG A 51 -5.02 20.60 -12.15
CA ARG A 51 -6.13 19.81 -11.62
C ARG A 51 -6.26 18.49 -12.37
N THR A 52 -5.13 17.88 -12.67
CA THR A 52 -5.06 16.65 -13.47
C THR A 52 -4.14 15.65 -12.79
N ILE A 53 -4.55 14.38 -12.76
CA ILE A 53 -3.67 13.26 -12.40
C ILE A 53 -3.33 12.55 -13.70
N GLU A 54 -2.05 12.55 -14.06
CA GLU A 54 -1.54 11.74 -15.15
C GLU A 54 -1.25 10.33 -14.67
N ILE A 55 -1.68 9.33 -15.44
CA ILE A 55 -1.41 7.93 -15.15
C ILE A 55 -0.45 7.40 -16.20
N HIS A 56 0.72 6.99 -15.73
CA HIS A 56 1.81 6.47 -16.54
C HIS A 56 2.02 4.99 -16.24
N VAL A 57 2.42 4.24 -17.26
CA VAL A 57 2.86 2.85 -17.12
C VAL A 57 4.30 2.74 -17.58
N SER A 58 5.16 2.26 -16.69
CA SER A 58 6.56 1.96 -16.97
C SER A 58 6.74 0.45 -17.12
N ASN A 59 7.48 0.03 -18.14
CA ASN A 59 7.75 -1.37 -18.46
C ASN A 59 9.26 -1.59 -18.57
N ASP A 60 9.87 -2.13 -17.53
CA ASP A 60 11.30 -2.45 -17.50
C ASP A 60 11.61 -3.84 -18.11
N ARG A 61 10.58 -4.57 -18.55
CA ARG A 61 10.76 -5.86 -19.23
C ARG A 61 11.34 -5.69 -20.62
N GLN A 62 11.92 -6.78 -21.13
CA GLN A 62 12.43 -6.88 -22.50
C GLN A 62 11.35 -7.18 -23.55
N THR A 63 10.10 -7.35 -23.11
CA THR A 63 8.95 -7.61 -23.99
C THR A 63 7.90 -6.52 -23.83
N SER A 64 7.14 -6.27 -24.89
CA SER A 64 6.01 -5.35 -24.80
C SER A 64 4.94 -5.92 -23.87
N ILE A 65 4.17 -5.02 -23.27
CA ILE A 65 2.99 -5.35 -22.48
C ILE A 65 1.74 -4.87 -23.22
N GLN A 66 0.72 -5.71 -23.20
CA GLN A 66 -0.60 -5.41 -23.72
C GLN A 66 -1.65 -5.80 -22.67
N GLY A 67 -2.72 -5.03 -22.59
CA GLY A 67 -3.77 -5.27 -21.63
C GLY A 67 -4.71 -4.08 -21.51
N GLU A 68 -5.20 -3.88 -20.29
CA GLU A 68 -6.15 -2.81 -19.98
C GLU A 68 -5.72 -2.09 -18.71
N LEU A 69 -5.74 -0.77 -18.72
CA LEU A 69 -5.64 0.05 -17.53
C LEU A 69 -7.06 0.28 -17.00
N GLN A 70 -7.36 -0.24 -15.81
CA GLN A 70 -8.57 0.07 -15.07
C GLN A 70 -8.26 1.19 -14.07
N VAL A 71 -9.12 2.19 -13.99
CA VAL A 71 -9.01 3.23 -12.96
C VAL A 71 -10.36 3.46 -12.32
N ARG A 72 -10.35 3.61 -11.01
CA ARG A 72 -11.51 3.82 -10.16
C ARG A 72 -11.33 5.07 -9.34
N SER A 73 -12.37 5.87 -9.24
CA SER A 73 -12.50 6.89 -8.20
C SER A 73 -13.41 6.34 -7.10
N TRP A 74 -12.94 6.44 -5.88
CA TRP A 74 -13.65 6.00 -4.68
C TRP A 74 -14.00 7.22 -3.85
N ASP A 75 -15.20 7.26 -3.32
CA ASP A 75 -15.56 8.23 -2.30
C ASP A 75 -15.20 7.67 -0.92
N ILE A 76 -14.46 8.45 -0.13
CA ILE A 76 -13.90 8.00 1.16
C ILE A 76 -15.00 7.87 2.22
N GLU A 77 -15.96 8.79 2.24
CA GLU A 77 -17.04 8.81 3.25
C GLU A 77 -17.97 7.61 3.10
N SER A 78 -18.45 7.36 1.88
CA SER A 78 -19.29 6.20 1.58
C SER A 78 -18.49 4.91 1.41
N SER A 79 -17.18 5.01 1.17
CA SER A 79 -16.30 3.89 0.82
C SER A 79 -16.80 3.11 -0.41
N THR A 80 -17.38 3.81 -1.39
CA THR A 80 -17.92 3.22 -2.63
C THR A 80 -17.23 3.74 -3.88
N VAL A 81 -17.27 2.95 -4.96
CA VAL A 81 -16.78 3.38 -6.28
C VAL A 81 -17.77 4.39 -6.88
N VAL A 82 -17.28 5.57 -7.22
CA VAL A 82 -18.05 6.64 -7.87
C VAL A 82 -17.97 6.50 -9.39
N GLU A 83 -16.76 6.35 -9.92
CA GLU A 83 -16.52 6.15 -11.35
C GLU A 83 -15.51 5.02 -11.57
N GLU A 84 -15.71 4.27 -12.65
CA GLU A 84 -14.74 3.31 -13.18
C GLU A 84 -14.59 3.54 -14.67
N TYR A 85 -13.35 3.59 -15.15
CA TYR A 85 -13.06 3.62 -16.58
C TYR A 85 -11.92 2.68 -16.92
N ARG A 86 -11.89 2.28 -18.20
CA ARG A 86 -10.98 1.27 -18.74
C ARG A 86 -10.38 1.78 -20.03
N GLU A 87 -9.06 1.67 -20.14
CA GLU A 87 -8.31 2.13 -21.29
C GLU A 87 -7.40 1.02 -21.83
N SER A 88 -7.26 0.96 -23.15
CA SER A 88 -6.36 -0.02 -23.76
C SER A 88 -4.91 0.32 -23.45
N LEU A 89 -4.16 -0.65 -22.94
CA LEU A 89 -2.77 -0.50 -22.56
C LEU A 89 -1.86 -1.18 -23.58
N SER A 90 -0.92 -0.42 -24.14
CA SER A 90 0.22 -0.97 -24.88
C SER A 90 1.47 -0.13 -24.66
N VAL A 91 2.49 -0.76 -24.08
CA VAL A 91 3.78 -0.15 -23.72
C VAL A 91 4.90 -1.04 -24.24
N LEU A 92 5.89 -0.44 -24.88
CA LEU A 92 7.04 -1.13 -25.46
C LEU A 92 8.03 -1.60 -24.38
N PRO A 93 8.99 -2.47 -24.72
CA PRO A 93 10.08 -2.82 -23.82
C PRO A 93 10.88 -1.59 -23.38
N GLN A 94 11.24 -1.52 -22.10
CA GLN A 94 12.05 -0.44 -21.50
C GLN A 94 11.49 0.96 -21.76
N GLU A 95 10.16 1.10 -21.79
CA GLU A 95 9.46 2.37 -22.05
C GLU A 95 8.62 2.78 -20.84
N SER A 96 8.50 4.09 -20.62
CA SER A 96 7.47 4.69 -19.78
C SER A 96 6.55 5.54 -20.63
N LYS A 97 5.24 5.33 -20.48
CA LYS A 97 4.23 5.96 -21.34
C LYS A 97 3.06 6.48 -20.52
N LYS A 98 2.67 7.73 -20.77
CA LYS A 98 1.39 8.27 -20.30
C LYS A 98 0.24 7.55 -21.01
N ILE A 99 -0.63 6.92 -20.23
CA ILE A 99 -1.79 6.20 -20.77
C ILE A 99 -3.01 7.11 -20.82
N THR A 100 -3.29 7.82 -19.72
CA THR A 100 -4.48 8.66 -19.60
C THR A 100 -4.27 9.76 -18.55
N SER A 101 -5.26 10.63 -18.39
CA SER A 101 -5.28 11.67 -17.38
C SER A 101 -6.68 11.84 -16.82
N VAL A 102 -6.79 12.00 -15.50
CA VAL A 102 -8.05 12.27 -14.80
C VAL A 102 -8.13 13.74 -14.47
N ILE A 103 -9.27 14.37 -14.75
CA ILE A 103 -9.55 15.74 -14.33
C ILE A 103 -10.14 15.73 -12.92
N LEU A 104 -9.57 16.53 -12.03
CA LEU A 104 -10.05 16.76 -10.68
C LEU A 104 -11.12 17.87 -10.71
N ASP A 105 -12.37 17.48 -10.97
CA ASP A 105 -13.55 18.35 -11.01
C ASP A 105 -13.71 19.18 -9.71
N SER A 106 -14.25 20.40 -9.77
CA SER A 106 -14.17 21.38 -8.67
C SER A 106 -15.20 21.22 -7.56
N ASP A 107 -16.35 20.62 -7.85
CA ASP A 107 -17.51 20.74 -6.95
C ASP A 107 -17.78 19.47 -6.11
N HIS A 108 -17.07 18.36 -6.37
CA HIS A 108 -17.32 17.05 -5.70
C HIS A 108 -16.06 16.22 -5.31
N ASN A 109 -14.87 16.82 -5.15
CA ASN A 109 -13.58 16.08 -5.13
C ASN A 109 -12.63 16.34 -3.94
N LEU A 110 -13.11 16.73 -2.76
CA LEU A 110 -12.23 16.73 -1.59
C LEU A 110 -12.13 15.34 -0.94
N SER A 111 -13.09 14.44 -1.16
CA SER A 111 -13.17 13.12 -0.50
C SER A 111 -12.80 11.94 -1.41
N ARG A 112 -12.17 12.15 -2.58
CA ARG A 112 -11.93 11.05 -3.53
C ARG A 112 -10.53 10.43 -3.41
N VAL A 113 -10.50 9.09 -3.46
CA VAL A 113 -9.30 8.27 -3.66
C VAL A 113 -9.31 7.71 -5.09
N TYR A 114 -8.20 7.86 -5.81
CA TYR A 114 -8.02 7.23 -7.11
C TYR A 114 -7.19 5.96 -6.99
N GLN A 115 -7.69 4.86 -7.56
CA GLN A 115 -7.01 3.58 -7.66
C GLN A 115 -6.85 3.24 -9.14
N ALA A 116 -5.61 2.99 -9.58
CA ALA A 116 -5.33 2.56 -10.95
C ALA A 116 -4.66 1.18 -10.93
N CYS A 117 -5.07 0.30 -11.84
CA CYS A 117 -4.57 -1.06 -11.99
C CYS A 117 -4.33 -1.39 -13.47
N ALA A 118 -3.12 -1.82 -13.82
CA ALA A 118 -2.84 -2.40 -15.14
C ALA A 118 -3.11 -3.90 -15.14
N ILE A 119 -4.11 -4.35 -15.90
CA ILE A 119 -4.48 -5.75 -16.13
C ILE A 119 -3.76 -6.23 -17.40
N ILE A 120 -2.64 -6.90 -17.24
CA ILE A 120 -1.81 -7.38 -18.37
C ILE A 120 -2.28 -8.76 -18.80
N ALA A 121 -2.45 -8.96 -20.11
CA ALA A 121 -2.79 -10.27 -20.68
C ALA A 121 -1.50 -11.06 -20.99
N ASN A 122 -1.00 -11.83 -20.01
CA ASN A 122 0.07 -12.80 -20.24
C ASN A 122 -0.45 -14.23 -20.00
N GLY A 123 -1.00 -14.85 -21.04
CA GLY A 123 -1.64 -16.17 -20.90
C GLY A 123 -2.86 -16.09 -19.97
N SER A 124 -2.83 -16.81 -18.84
CA SER A 124 -3.95 -16.92 -17.89
C SER A 124 -3.87 -15.99 -16.67
N SER A 125 -2.75 -15.29 -16.45
CA SER A 125 -2.49 -14.55 -15.21
C SER A 125 -2.73 -13.05 -15.37
N LYS A 126 -3.56 -12.48 -14.49
CA LYS A 126 -3.77 -11.03 -14.35
C LYS A 126 -2.93 -10.51 -13.19
N HIS A 127 -1.95 -9.66 -13.49
CA HIS A 127 -1.24 -8.90 -12.46
C HIS A 127 -1.96 -7.57 -12.26
N VAL A 128 -2.04 -7.11 -11.01
CA VAL A 128 -2.69 -5.84 -10.62
C VAL A 128 -1.61 -4.97 -10.00
N PHE A 129 -1.29 -3.86 -10.65
CA PHE A 129 -0.31 -2.89 -10.17
C PHE A 129 -1.03 -1.65 -9.69
N GLU A 130 -1.05 -1.41 -8.38
CA GLU A 130 -1.87 -0.36 -7.79
C GLU A 130 -1.11 0.93 -7.54
N MET A 131 -1.69 2.02 -8.03
CA MET A 131 -1.29 3.38 -7.66
C MET A 131 -1.73 3.67 -6.22
N LEU A 132 -0.87 4.33 -5.44
CA LEU A 132 -1.29 4.93 -4.16
C LEU A 132 -2.33 6.02 -4.43
N PRO A 133 -3.38 6.13 -3.59
CA PRO A 133 -4.34 7.22 -3.67
C PRO A 133 -3.65 8.58 -3.68
N LEU A 134 -3.96 9.39 -4.68
CA LEU A 134 -3.66 10.81 -4.68
C LEU A 134 -4.90 11.54 -4.15
N ALA A 135 -4.80 12.13 -2.97
CA ALA A 135 -5.83 12.98 -2.39
C ALA A 135 -5.63 14.43 -2.86
N TYR A 136 -6.71 15.07 -3.31
CA TYR A 136 -6.79 16.50 -3.55
C TYR A 136 -7.55 17.16 -2.38
N PRO A 137 -7.10 18.30 -1.81
CA PRO A 137 -6.08 19.19 -2.28
C PRO A 137 -4.72 18.79 -1.71
N SER A 138 -3.73 18.69 -2.59
CA SER A 138 -2.36 18.30 -2.31
C SER A 138 -1.56 19.33 -1.49
N ARG A 139 -2.17 20.04 -0.52
CA ARG A 139 -1.45 21.04 0.27
C ARG A 139 -1.75 21.22 1.75
N ASP A 140 -2.92 20.95 2.32
CA ASP A 140 -3.18 21.32 3.72
C ASP A 140 -4.12 20.35 4.46
N ALA A 141 -4.09 20.43 5.79
CA ALA A 141 -4.77 19.68 6.88
C ALA A 141 -6.09 18.91 6.60
N LEU A 142 -6.84 19.23 5.54
CA LEU A 142 -8.00 18.49 5.07
C LEU A 142 -7.70 17.04 4.71
N ALA A 143 -6.51 16.74 4.16
CA ALA A 143 -6.10 15.35 3.92
C ALA A 143 -6.08 14.52 5.22
N LEU A 144 -5.71 15.12 6.35
CA LEU A 144 -5.70 14.45 7.66
C LEU A 144 -7.12 14.28 8.23
N GLU A 145 -8.03 15.23 7.99
CA GLU A 145 -9.44 15.10 8.37
C GLU A 145 -10.13 13.96 7.62
N ILE A 146 -9.84 13.80 6.33
CA ILE A 146 -10.36 12.72 5.48
C ILE A 146 -9.93 11.34 6.00
N PHE A 147 -8.67 11.18 6.43
CA PHE A 147 -8.18 9.94 7.05
C PHE A 147 -8.59 9.77 8.52
N SER A 148 -9.22 10.78 9.13
CA SER A 148 -9.76 10.65 10.49
C SER A 148 -11.07 9.87 10.56
N TYR A 149 -11.74 9.65 9.42
CA TYR A 149 -13.07 9.04 9.33
C TYR A 149 -13.10 7.50 9.24
N ASP A 150 -12.02 6.80 9.60
CA ASP A 150 -12.02 5.33 9.66
C ASP A 150 -11.99 4.83 11.11
N PRO A 151 -13.14 4.75 11.81
CA PRO A 151 -13.22 4.02 13.06
C PRO A 151 -13.45 2.53 12.74
N ASN A 152 -12.37 1.76 12.67
CA ASN A 152 -12.39 0.29 12.76
C ASN A 152 -13.12 -0.47 11.63
N GLY A 153 -12.66 -0.32 10.37
CA GLY A 153 -13.11 -1.16 9.25
C GLY A 153 -12.35 -2.48 9.06
N ILE A 154 -11.12 -2.61 9.57
CA ILE A 154 -10.26 -3.76 9.26
C ILE A 154 -10.75 -5.03 9.97
N THR A 155 -11.00 -6.07 9.18
CA THR A 155 -11.35 -7.40 9.68
C THR A 155 -10.23 -8.39 9.34
N LEU A 156 -9.75 -9.09 10.37
CA LEU A 156 -8.82 -10.20 10.23
C LEU A 156 -9.59 -11.50 10.02
N GLU A 157 -9.76 -11.87 8.75
CA GLU A 157 -10.57 -12.99 8.29
C GLU A 157 -9.97 -14.33 8.73
N SER A 158 -8.71 -14.58 8.36
CA SER A 158 -8.01 -15.80 8.71
C SER A 158 -6.51 -15.59 8.90
N ILE A 159 -5.92 -16.49 9.70
CA ILE A 159 -4.48 -16.66 9.83
C ILE A 159 -4.22 -18.16 9.76
N ASP A 160 -3.51 -18.59 8.73
CA ASP A 160 -3.14 -19.98 8.51
C ASP A 160 -1.62 -20.10 8.52
N VAL A 161 -1.11 -20.88 9.48
CA VAL A 161 0.32 -21.15 9.62
C VAL A 161 0.67 -22.40 8.82
N GLN A 162 1.61 -22.26 7.90
CA GLN A 162 2.20 -23.34 7.13
C GLN A 162 3.67 -23.48 7.51
N GLU A 163 3.98 -24.58 8.21
CA GLU A 163 5.35 -24.91 8.57
C GLU A 163 6.03 -25.61 7.38
N ASP A 164 7.17 -25.09 6.94
CA ASP A 164 8.07 -25.82 6.04
C ASP A 164 9.10 -26.55 6.91
N LEU A 165 8.86 -27.85 7.09
CA LEU A 165 9.59 -28.70 8.04
C LEU A 165 11.06 -28.94 7.65
N GLU A 166 11.51 -28.53 6.45
CA GLU A 166 12.86 -28.82 5.98
C GLU A 166 13.89 -27.70 6.21
N GLY A 167 13.53 -26.54 6.79
CA GLY A 167 14.45 -25.38 6.70
C GLY A 167 14.42 -24.29 7.77
N ALA A 168 13.85 -24.50 8.95
CA ALA A 168 13.70 -23.43 9.98
C ALA A 168 13.09 -22.15 9.39
N ARG A 169 12.15 -22.31 8.46
CA ARG A 169 11.39 -21.26 7.80
C ARG A 169 9.93 -21.63 7.89
N TYR A 170 9.09 -20.62 7.95
CA TYR A 170 7.65 -20.81 8.01
C TYR A 170 6.95 -19.70 7.28
N GLN A 171 5.73 -19.98 6.86
CA GLN A 171 4.87 -19.02 6.21
C GLN A 171 3.60 -18.87 7.01
N VAL A 172 3.15 -17.64 7.17
CA VAL A 172 1.85 -17.35 7.77
C VAL A 172 1.02 -16.62 6.73
N SER A 173 -0.04 -17.26 6.25
CA SER A 173 -1.00 -16.64 5.34
C SER A 173 -2.04 -15.88 6.16
N ILE A 174 -2.16 -14.57 5.91
CA ILE A 174 -3.00 -13.64 6.65
C ILE A 174 -3.98 -13.05 5.65
N VAL A 175 -5.28 -13.19 5.89
CA VAL A 175 -6.32 -12.59 5.05
C VAL A 175 -6.94 -11.41 5.79
N LEU A 176 -6.80 -10.22 5.21
CA LEU A 176 -7.41 -8.99 5.70
C LEU A 176 -8.50 -8.52 4.76
N SER A 177 -9.61 -8.05 5.32
CA SER A 177 -10.63 -7.30 4.61
C SER A 177 -10.85 -5.97 5.31
N SER A 178 -11.52 -5.03 4.65
CA SER A 178 -12.02 -3.82 5.31
C SER A 178 -13.43 -3.53 4.83
N SER A 179 -14.28 -3.02 5.70
CA SER A 179 -15.61 -2.48 5.34
C SER A 179 -15.54 -1.04 4.84
N ALA A 180 -14.41 -0.35 5.08
CA ALA A 180 -14.13 1.01 4.65
C ALA A 180 -12.82 1.10 3.86
N ILE A 181 -12.57 2.23 3.20
CA ILE A 181 -11.27 2.48 2.57
C ILE A 181 -10.26 2.78 3.67
N THR A 182 -9.29 1.88 3.84
CA THR A 182 -8.29 2.00 4.90
C THR A 182 -6.90 2.13 4.31
N GLY A 183 -6.25 3.26 4.58
CA GLY A 183 -4.91 3.57 4.09
C GLY A 183 -3.81 3.24 5.09
N LEU A 184 -2.64 2.90 4.53
CA LEU A 184 -1.40 2.64 5.28
C LEU A 184 -1.55 1.55 6.35
N VAL A 185 -2.27 0.48 6.03
CA VAL A 185 -2.40 -0.67 6.93
C VAL A 185 -1.04 -1.29 7.17
N TRP A 186 -0.64 -1.30 8.43
CA TRP A 186 0.63 -1.77 8.95
C TRP A 186 0.44 -3.01 9.82
N LEU A 187 1.10 -4.10 9.43
CA LEU A 187 1.16 -5.35 10.17
C LEU A 187 2.49 -5.45 10.91
N GLU A 188 2.43 -5.86 12.17
CA GLU A 188 3.60 -6.04 13.02
C GLU A 188 3.36 -7.13 14.05
N TRP A 189 4.35 -8.00 14.27
CA TRP A 189 4.29 -8.96 15.37
C TRP A 189 4.67 -8.26 16.68
N LYS A 190 3.89 -8.47 17.74
CA LYS A 190 4.19 -7.95 19.09
C LYS A 190 5.51 -8.49 19.65
N CYS A 191 5.83 -9.74 19.31
CA CYS A 191 7.02 -10.41 19.80
C CYS A 191 8.22 -10.06 18.91
N GLU A 192 9.19 -9.31 19.45
CA GLU A 192 10.39 -8.88 18.73
C GLU A 192 11.29 -10.04 18.26
N ASP A 193 11.15 -11.22 18.88
CA ASP A 193 11.89 -12.42 18.48
C ASP A 193 11.39 -13.01 17.15
N VAL A 194 10.22 -12.59 16.67
CA VAL A 194 9.67 -13.00 15.38
C VAL A 194 10.40 -12.30 14.24
N LYS A 195 11.40 -12.99 13.70
CA LYS A 195 12.22 -12.48 12.59
C LYS A 195 11.62 -12.87 11.24
N GLY A 196 11.44 -11.89 10.37
CA GLY A 196 10.91 -12.10 9.03
C GLY A 196 10.47 -10.81 8.37
N TYR A 197 9.68 -10.93 7.31
CA TYR A 197 9.07 -9.82 6.61
C TYR A 197 7.74 -10.26 6.00
N PHE A 198 6.83 -9.32 5.78
CA PHE A 198 5.57 -9.59 5.11
C PHE A 198 5.76 -9.51 3.58
N SER A 199 4.92 -10.20 2.81
CA SER A 199 4.89 -10.10 1.36
C SER A 199 4.54 -8.67 0.93
N GLU A 200 3.64 -8.03 1.68
CA GLU A 200 3.18 -6.67 1.51
C GLU A 200 2.91 -6.06 2.89
N ASN A 201 3.11 -4.75 3.02
CA ASN A 201 2.81 -3.98 4.22
C ASN A 201 2.70 -2.50 3.86
N ALA A 202 2.20 -1.65 4.76
CA ALA A 202 1.84 -0.26 4.45
C ALA A 202 0.90 -0.17 3.23
N ILE A 203 -0.12 -1.04 3.22
CA ILE A 203 -1.02 -1.24 2.09
C ILE A 203 -2.32 -0.44 2.21
N TRP A 204 -3.07 -0.39 1.12
CA TRP A 204 -4.44 0.09 1.09
C TRP A 204 -5.41 -1.08 1.03
N LEU A 205 -6.47 -1.02 1.83
CA LEU A 205 -7.62 -1.92 1.78
C LEU A 205 -8.82 -1.17 1.21
N PHE A 206 -9.51 -1.82 0.29
CA PHE A 206 -10.73 -1.33 -0.32
C PHE A 206 -11.88 -2.28 -0.01
N PRO A 207 -13.10 -1.78 0.25
CA PRO A 207 -14.25 -2.65 0.54
C PRO A 207 -14.54 -3.66 -0.56
N GLY A 208 -14.82 -4.90 -0.15
CA GLY A 208 -15.09 -6.01 -1.08
C GLY A 208 -13.85 -6.60 -1.76
N TYR A 209 -12.64 -6.10 -1.44
CA TYR A 209 -11.38 -6.60 -1.98
C TYR A 209 -10.46 -7.11 -0.87
N PRO A 210 -10.65 -8.34 -0.37
CA PRO A 210 -9.77 -8.91 0.64
C PRO A 210 -8.35 -9.10 0.09
N ARG A 211 -7.36 -8.92 0.97
CA ARG A 211 -5.94 -9.07 0.68
C ARG A 211 -5.36 -10.26 1.42
N THR A 212 -4.62 -11.07 0.69
CA THR A 212 -3.81 -12.15 1.27
C THR A 212 -2.37 -11.70 1.39
N ILE A 213 -1.86 -11.63 2.61
CA ILE A 213 -0.50 -11.24 2.95
C ILE A 213 0.21 -12.47 3.52
N VAL A 214 1.41 -12.76 3.04
CA VAL A 214 2.22 -13.88 3.53
C VAL A 214 3.36 -13.33 4.36
N PHE A 215 3.45 -13.72 5.63
CA PHE A 215 4.65 -13.49 6.42
C PHE A 215 5.67 -14.59 6.18
N TYR A 216 6.90 -14.22 5.83
CA TYR A 216 8.03 -15.13 5.65
C TYR A 216 8.91 -15.10 6.89
N GLY A 217 8.69 -16.07 7.78
CA GLY A 217 9.41 -16.21 9.04
C GLY A 217 10.75 -16.95 8.90
N LYS A 218 11.71 -16.59 9.77
CA LYS A 218 13.01 -17.23 9.91
C LYS A 218 13.21 -17.75 11.35
N GLY A 219 13.80 -18.93 11.47
CA GLY A 219 14.14 -19.57 12.74
C GLY A 219 13.07 -20.54 13.25
N SER A 220 13.35 -21.17 14.40
CA SER A 220 12.46 -22.12 15.09
C SER A 220 11.34 -21.45 15.89
N GLY A 221 11.09 -20.15 15.68
CA GLY A 221 10.15 -19.31 16.45
C GLY A 221 8.66 -19.62 16.23
N LEU A 222 8.32 -20.78 15.68
CA LEU A 222 6.94 -21.23 15.45
C LEU A 222 6.20 -21.58 16.74
N VAL A 223 6.91 -21.79 17.86
CA VAL A 223 6.27 -22.07 19.15
C VAL A 223 5.69 -20.78 19.70
N GLY A 224 4.47 -20.43 19.27
CA GLY A 224 3.63 -19.45 19.97
C GLY A 224 3.09 -18.26 19.18
N VAL A 225 3.21 -18.20 17.84
CA VAL A 225 2.56 -17.12 17.08
C VAL A 225 1.04 -17.37 17.03
N GLN A 226 0.29 -16.67 17.87
CA GLN A 226 -1.17 -16.72 17.90
C GLN A 226 -1.78 -15.52 17.16
N LYS A 227 -3.07 -15.64 16.79
CA LYS A 227 -3.84 -14.54 16.17
C LYS A 227 -3.75 -13.24 16.98
N GLY A 228 -3.67 -13.35 18.31
CA GLY A 228 -3.55 -12.21 19.22
C GLY A 228 -2.19 -11.51 19.23
N ASP A 229 -1.17 -12.07 18.59
CA ASP A 229 0.20 -11.51 18.57
C ASP A 229 0.46 -10.60 17.37
N LEU A 230 -0.48 -10.55 16.42
CA LEU A 230 -0.43 -9.64 15.30
C LEU A 230 -1.06 -8.29 15.69
N HIS A 231 -0.26 -7.24 15.68
CA HIS A 231 -0.74 -5.87 15.67
C HIS A 231 -1.02 -5.44 14.24
N ILE A 232 -2.22 -4.92 14.04
CA ILE A 232 -2.66 -4.31 12.78
C ILE A 232 -3.04 -2.87 13.13
N LYS A 233 -2.45 -1.91 12.44
CA LYS A 233 -2.75 -0.48 12.57
C LYS A 233 -2.98 0.11 11.20
N SER A 234 -3.65 1.24 11.15
CA SER A 234 -3.86 2.06 9.96
C SER A 234 -3.39 3.49 10.23
N LEU A 235 -3.43 4.34 9.20
CA LEU A 235 -3.23 5.77 9.41
C LEU A 235 -4.28 6.36 10.36
N ALA A 236 -5.53 5.89 10.31
CA ALA A 236 -6.61 6.42 11.14
C ALA A 236 -6.38 6.18 12.63
N ASP A 237 -5.81 5.02 13.00
CA ASP A 237 -5.46 4.72 14.40
C ASP A 237 -4.45 5.73 14.97
N VAL A 238 -3.51 6.20 14.14
CA VAL A 238 -2.51 7.21 14.53
C VAL A 238 -3.15 8.58 14.69
N LEU A 239 -4.00 8.98 13.73
CA LEU A 239 -4.65 10.29 13.74
C LEU A 239 -5.72 10.43 14.83
N GLN A 240 -6.44 9.36 15.16
CA GLN A 240 -7.40 9.35 16.27
C GLN A 240 -6.70 9.41 17.63
N ALA A 241 -5.55 8.74 17.79
CA ALA A 241 -4.74 8.84 19.00
C ALA A 241 -4.22 10.27 19.24
N GLU A 242 -3.81 10.98 18.18
CA GLU A 242 -3.40 12.39 18.29
C GLU A 242 -4.56 13.32 18.66
N LYS A 243 -5.78 13.07 18.15
CA LYS A 243 -6.99 13.84 18.55
C LYS A 243 -7.34 13.66 20.03
N LEU A 244 -7.09 12.48 20.61
CA LEU A 244 -7.30 12.26 22.04
C LEU A 244 -6.26 13.00 22.89
N LEU A 245 -5.00 13.06 22.43
CA LEU A 245 -3.92 13.78 23.11
C LEU A 245 -4.04 15.31 23.00
N SER A 246 -4.64 15.84 21.93
CA SER A 246 -4.84 17.28 21.75
C SER A 246 -6.02 17.86 22.55
N ILE A 247 -6.92 17.01 23.05
CA ILE A 247 -8.05 17.43 23.92
C ILE A 247 -7.60 17.66 25.38
N GLU A 248 -6.44 17.13 25.80
CA GLU A 248 -5.95 17.26 27.19
C GLU A 248 -5.14 18.53 27.48
N VAL A 249 -4.99 19.47 26.53
CA VAL A 249 -4.14 20.67 26.72
C VAL A 249 -4.94 21.97 26.98
N ASP A 250 -6.27 21.93 26.93
CA ASP A 250 -7.12 23.09 27.27
C ASP A 250 -7.85 22.89 28.61
N GLU A 251 -7.10 22.75 29.71
CA GLU A 251 -7.54 23.08 31.07
C GLU A 251 -6.35 23.10 32.05
N CYS A 252 -5.59 24.21 32.06
CA CYS A 252 -4.84 24.71 33.21
C CYS A 252 -4.68 26.24 33.14
#